data_AF-A0A6A3ICZ9-F1
#
_entry.id   AF-A0A6A3ICZ9-F1
#
_cell.length_a   1.000
_cell.length_b   1.000
_cell.length_c   1.000
_cell.angle_alpha   90.00
_cell.angle_beta   90.00
_cell.angle_gamma   90.00
#
_symmetry.space_group_name_H-M   'P 1'
#
loop_
_entity.id
_entity.type
_entity.pdbx_description
1 polymer ?
#
loop_
_entity_poly.entity_id
_entity_poly.type
_entity_poly.pdbx_seq_one_letter_code
_entity_poly.pdbx_strand_id
1 'polypeptide(L)'
;MASRFWVVSMTDRARAISAFITPFGLFEWNRMPFGLKNAPQIYQRLIDNALYGFLRIPPAADQNALTDLFKAGDPEETGESSVLGRRSYIDDILVTAGSWDLLCNRVKALLEACDKWNISISVAKSFWGLKKVDYLGHRVSNEGLEAHPKDLSALTDLPFPRTLRVMQSFLGSLNYYGRFIEDMAIYASVLYEPREVDFAATRDRDRRGGDGPTVTSTEDPQDDQPTVDPKWVEAEAAFSELKKKIAATPILRHFDTEKRPVVIVHASEWAVSASLVQDHDGTYLPVMFTSCTLKQNELNYGIVEKEVFALLRMLDLGYSMLVGRPSKC
;
A
#
# COMPACT_ATOMS: atom_id res chain seq x y z
N MET A 1 12.88 -16.39 -1.33
CA MET A 1 13.76 -17.46 -1.88
C MET A 1 15.08 -17.55 -1.12
N ALA A 2 15.80 -18.69 -1.22
CA ALA A 2 17.07 -18.94 -0.51
C ALA A 2 18.29 -18.48 -1.31
N SER A 3 18.32 -18.74 -2.62
CA SER A 3 19.48 -18.44 -3.48
C SER A 3 19.53 -16.99 -3.97
N ARG A 4 18.39 -16.28 -4.04
CA ARG A 4 18.28 -14.85 -4.42
C ARG A 4 19.12 -14.53 -5.67
N PHE A 5 19.83 -13.39 -5.66
CA PHE A 5 20.64 -12.89 -6.77
C PHE A 5 21.77 -13.83 -7.20
N TRP A 6 22.24 -14.72 -6.33
CA TRP A 6 23.36 -15.62 -6.62
C TRP A 6 23.08 -16.66 -7.71
N VAL A 7 21.81 -16.85 -8.09
CA VAL A 7 21.43 -17.69 -9.24
C VAL A 7 21.90 -17.07 -10.57
N VAL A 8 22.01 -15.75 -10.63
CA VAL A 8 22.34 -15.03 -11.88
C VAL A 8 23.85 -15.06 -12.13
N SER A 9 24.27 -15.63 -13.25
CA SER A 9 25.65 -15.53 -13.76
C SER A 9 25.98 -14.10 -14.15
N MET A 10 27.17 -13.65 -13.83
CA MET A 10 27.70 -12.39 -14.35
C MET A 10 28.29 -12.62 -15.75
N THR A 11 28.07 -11.69 -16.69
CA THR A 11 28.79 -11.68 -17.97
C THR A 11 30.26 -11.31 -17.74
N ASP A 12 31.18 -11.65 -18.65
CA ASP A 12 32.61 -11.36 -18.47
C ASP A 12 32.88 -9.86 -18.25
N ARG A 13 32.16 -9.00 -18.97
CA ARG A 13 32.19 -7.55 -18.75
C ARG A 13 31.73 -7.18 -17.34
N ALA A 14 30.64 -7.79 -16.87
CA ALA A 14 30.09 -7.52 -15.54
C ALA A 14 30.99 -8.02 -14.40
N ARG A 15 31.69 -9.15 -14.61
CA ARG A 15 32.71 -9.67 -13.68
C ARG A 15 33.85 -8.68 -13.48
N ALA A 16 34.44 -8.21 -14.58
CA ALA A 16 35.57 -7.29 -14.55
C ALA A 16 35.24 -5.97 -13.82
N ILE A 17 34.03 -5.43 -14.00
CA ILE A 17 33.61 -4.19 -13.31
C ILE A 17 33.20 -4.41 -11.85
N SER A 18 32.95 -5.67 -11.45
CA SER A 18 32.55 -6.03 -10.08
C SER A 18 33.75 -6.35 -9.18
N ALA A 19 34.97 -6.17 -9.68
CA ALA A 19 36.18 -6.51 -8.96
C ALA A 19 36.32 -5.68 -7.68
N PHE A 20 36.81 -6.32 -6.61
CA PHE A 20 37.05 -5.71 -5.31
C PHE A 20 38.38 -6.17 -4.72
N ILE A 21 38.97 -5.32 -3.89
CA ILE A 21 40.27 -5.56 -3.27
C ILE A 21 40.07 -5.98 -1.82
N THR A 22 40.78 -7.03 -1.42
CA THR A 22 40.97 -7.42 -0.03
C THR A 22 42.47 -7.37 0.29
N PRO A 23 42.87 -7.44 1.57
CA PRO A 23 44.29 -7.59 1.94
C PRO A 23 44.97 -8.82 1.30
N PHE A 24 44.20 -9.78 0.81
CA PHE A 24 44.67 -11.03 0.21
C PHE A 24 44.67 -11.02 -1.33
N GLY A 25 44.28 -9.91 -1.96
CA GLY A 25 44.33 -9.75 -3.41
C GLY A 25 43.06 -9.15 -4.03
N LEU A 26 43.07 -9.12 -5.37
CA LEU A 26 41.97 -8.67 -6.21
C LEU A 26 41.07 -9.86 -6.57
N PHE A 27 39.78 -9.73 -6.29
CA PHE A 27 38.76 -10.76 -6.55
C PHE A 27 37.64 -10.18 -7.40
N GLU A 28 36.91 -11.02 -8.12
CA GLU A 28 35.74 -10.65 -8.92
C GLU A 28 34.57 -11.59 -8.66
N TRP A 29 33.36 -11.12 -8.92
CA TRP A 29 32.15 -11.88 -8.67
C TRP A 29 31.71 -12.67 -9.90
N ASN A 30 31.68 -14.00 -9.81
CA ASN A 30 31.15 -14.88 -10.87
C ASN A 30 29.61 -14.87 -10.93
N ARG A 31 28.95 -14.53 -9.83
CA ARG A 31 27.50 -14.47 -9.65
C ARG A 31 27.10 -13.10 -9.16
N MET A 32 25.87 -12.67 -9.45
CA MET A 32 25.41 -11.32 -9.16
C MET A 32 25.46 -11.02 -7.64
N PRO A 33 26.32 -10.08 -7.20
CA PRO A 33 26.44 -9.73 -5.78
C PRO A 33 25.32 -8.79 -5.35
N PHE A 34 25.13 -8.67 -4.04
CA PHE A 34 24.31 -7.61 -3.46
C PHE A 34 24.96 -6.22 -3.67
N GLY A 35 24.14 -5.18 -3.71
CA GLY A 35 24.59 -3.78 -3.83
C GLY A 35 24.59 -3.24 -5.26
N LEU A 36 24.43 -4.08 -6.29
CA LEU A 36 24.24 -3.60 -7.66
C LEU A 36 22.84 -2.99 -7.83
N LYS A 37 22.78 -1.75 -8.34
CA LYS A 37 21.54 -0.97 -8.50
C LYS A 37 20.46 -1.70 -9.31
N ASN A 38 20.86 -2.48 -10.32
CA ASN A 38 19.95 -3.16 -11.24
C ASN A 38 19.71 -4.63 -10.88
N ALA A 39 20.34 -5.16 -9.82
CA ALA A 39 20.21 -6.57 -9.45
C ALA A 39 18.74 -6.98 -9.16
N PRO A 40 17.93 -6.19 -8.43
CA PRO A 40 16.53 -6.55 -8.19
C PRO A 40 15.72 -6.71 -9.47
N GLN A 41 15.90 -5.82 -10.46
CA GLN A 41 15.16 -5.82 -11.71
C GLN A 41 15.57 -6.98 -12.63
N ILE A 42 16.88 -7.28 -12.68
CA ILE A 42 17.40 -8.43 -13.42
C ILE A 42 16.87 -9.72 -12.80
N TYR A 43 16.90 -9.81 -11.47
CA TYR A 43 16.38 -10.97 -10.77
C TYR A 43 14.87 -11.14 -10.95
N GLN A 44 14.09 -10.07 -10.81
CA GLN A 44 12.64 -10.10 -11.08
C GLN A 44 12.36 -10.66 -12.49
N ARG A 45 13.10 -10.18 -13.51
CA ARG A 45 12.95 -10.69 -14.88
C ARG A 45 13.24 -12.19 -15.00
N LEU A 46 14.27 -12.68 -14.31
CA LEU A 46 14.57 -14.11 -14.27
C LEU A 46 13.41 -14.90 -13.66
N ILE A 47 12.86 -14.42 -12.54
CA ILE A 47 11.72 -15.05 -11.87
C ILE A 47 10.46 -15.00 -12.74
N ASP A 48 10.20 -13.87 -13.37
CA ASP A 48 9.08 -13.71 -14.29
C ASP A 48 9.18 -14.71 -15.45
N ASN A 49 10.36 -14.88 -16.04
CA ASN A 49 10.59 -15.85 -17.11
C ASN A 49 10.46 -17.30 -16.62
N ALA A 50 11.01 -17.62 -15.45
CA ALA A 50 10.94 -18.95 -14.87
C ALA A 50 9.51 -19.37 -14.52
N LEU A 51 8.69 -18.40 -14.10
CA LEU A 51 7.32 -18.60 -13.63
C LEU A 51 6.26 -18.21 -14.66
N TYR A 52 6.66 -17.76 -15.86
CA TYR A 52 5.78 -17.19 -16.89
C TYR A 52 4.61 -18.12 -17.24
N GLY A 53 4.90 -19.42 -17.44
CA GLY A 53 3.88 -20.44 -17.75
C GLY A 53 2.99 -20.86 -16.56
N PHE A 54 3.36 -20.50 -15.33
CA PHE A 54 2.73 -21.02 -14.10
C PHE A 54 1.86 -19.98 -13.37
N LEU A 55 2.18 -18.69 -13.51
CA LEU A 55 1.49 -17.60 -12.81
C LEU A 55 0.42 -16.88 -13.65
N ARG A 56 0.14 -17.36 -14.87
CA ARG A 56 -0.96 -16.82 -15.70
C ARG A 56 -2.28 -16.99 -14.94
N ILE A 57 -3.01 -15.89 -14.73
CA ILE A 57 -4.43 -15.95 -14.39
C ILE A 57 -5.12 -16.40 -15.69
N PRO A 58 -5.72 -17.60 -15.76
CA PRO A 58 -6.48 -17.96 -16.94
C PRO A 58 -7.64 -16.97 -17.07
N PRO A 59 -7.89 -16.37 -18.24
CA PRO A 59 -9.17 -15.75 -18.48
C PRO A 59 -10.26 -16.83 -18.31
N ALA A 60 -11.43 -16.45 -17.80
CA ALA A 60 -12.52 -17.38 -17.47
C ALA A 60 -13.03 -18.26 -18.65
N ALA A 61 -12.55 -18.03 -19.88
CA ALA A 61 -13.03 -18.68 -21.09
C ALA A 61 -12.15 -19.84 -21.63
N ASP A 62 -10.88 -19.97 -21.24
CA ASP A 62 -9.98 -20.94 -21.92
C ASP A 62 -9.45 -22.01 -20.96
N GLN A 63 -10.23 -23.08 -20.80
CA GLN A 63 -9.78 -24.33 -20.20
C GLN A 63 -9.24 -25.35 -21.22
N ASN A 64 -9.29 -25.07 -22.53
CA ASN A 64 -9.05 -26.08 -23.58
C ASN A 64 -7.85 -25.83 -24.52
N ALA A 65 -6.97 -24.88 -24.24
CA ALA A 65 -5.76 -24.67 -25.05
C ALA A 65 -4.48 -24.75 -24.20
N LEU A 66 -4.10 -25.98 -23.81
CA LEU A 66 -2.74 -26.27 -23.39
C LEU A 66 -1.88 -26.46 -24.65
N THR A 67 -1.44 -25.35 -25.22
CA THR A 67 -0.45 -25.36 -26.30
C THR A 67 0.94 -25.31 -25.70
N ASP A 68 1.72 -26.34 -26.01
CA ASP A 68 3.11 -26.56 -25.62
C ASP A 68 4.00 -25.40 -26.12
N LEU A 69 4.72 -24.73 -25.22
CA LEU A 69 5.24 -23.37 -25.45
C LEU A 69 6.70 -23.29 -25.92
N PHE A 70 7.47 -24.38 -26.04
CA PHE A 70 8.84 -24.30 -26.60
C PHE A 70 9.33 -25.59 -27.28
N LYS A 71 9.71 -25.50 -28.57
CA LYS A 71 10.53 -26.53 -29.27
C LYS A 71 11.97 -26.12 -29.57
N ALA A 72 12.35 -24.84 -29.49
CA ALA A 72 13.74 -24.43 -29.64
C ALA A 72 13.95 -23.00 -29.13
N GLY A 73 14.55 -22.86 -27.95
CA GLY A 73 15.57 -21.87 -27.57
C GLY A 73 15.40 -20.35 -27.76
N ASP A 74 14.47 -19.86 -28.57
CA ASP A 74 14.30 -18.44 -28.86
C ASP A 74 12.89 -17.96 -28.43
N PRO A 75 12.79 -16.79 -27.78
CA PRO A 75 11.51 -16.23 -27.37
C PRO A 75 10.74 -15.73 -28.60
N GLU A 76 9.51 -16.21 -28.81
CA GLU A 76 8.59 -15.63 -29.81
C GLU A 76 8.25 -14.18 -29.46
N GLU A 77 8.48 -13.27 -30.42
CA GLU A 77 7.90 -11.93 -30.40
C GLU A 77 6.47 -11.98 -30.91
N THR A 78 5.48 -12.06 -30.02
CA THR A 78 4.09 -11.67 -30.36
C THR A 78 3.26 -11.26 -29.13
N GLY A 79 2.95 -9.97 -29.03
CA GLY A 79 1.57 -9.50 -29.21
C GLY A 79 0.50 -9.78 -28.14
N GLU A 80 0.80 -10.30 -26.95
CA GLU A 80 -0.23 -10.45 -25.90
C GLU A 80 -0.03 -9.46 -24.75
N SER A 81 -1.14 -8.85 -24.32
CA SER A 81 -1.17 -7.81 -23.29
C SER A 81 -0.52 -8.31 -22.00
N SER A 82 0.41 -7.51 -21.46
CA SER A 82 0.99 -7.73 -20.14
C SER A 82 -0.11 -7.68 -19.08
N VAL A 83 -0.65 -8.82 -18.68
CA VAL A 83 -1.69 -8.87 -17.65
C VAL A 83 -1.04 -8.73 -16.28
N LEU A 84 -1.31 -7.59 -15.64
CA LEU A 84 -1.08 -7.27 -14.24
C LEU A 84 -1.82 -8.26 -13.32
N GLY A 85 -1.29 -9.48 -13.23
CA GLY A 85 -1.74 -10.55 -12.33
C GLY A 85 -0.57 -11.20 -11.60
N ARG A 86 0.47 -10.41 -11.28
CA ARG A 86 1.74 -10.91 -10.72
C ARG A 86 1.56 -11.28 -9.24
N ARG A 87 1.92 -12.52 -8.89
CA ARG A 87 1.94 -13.02 -7.50
C ARG A 87 3.36 -13.24 -6.95
N SER A 88 4.37 -12.84 -7.72
CA SER A 88 5.77 -12.84 -7.33
C SER A 88 6.29 -11.41 -7.28
N TYR A 89 6.93 -11.06 -6.16
CA TYR A 89 7.69 -9.82 -6.02
C TYR A 89 9.07 -10.15 -5.50
N ILE A 90 10.04 -10.06 -6.41
CA ILE A 90 11.46 -10.37 -6.25
C ILE A 90 11.64 -11.78 -5.68
N ASP A 91 11.68 -11.89 -4.36
CA ASP A 91 11.97 -13.11 -3.63
C ASP A 91 10.72 -13.83 -3.07
N ASP A 92 9.57 -13.15 -3.05
CA ASP A 92 8.37 -13.59 -2.35
C ASP A 92 7.28 -14.00 -3.34
N ILE A 93 6.89 -15.29 -3.29
CA ILE A 93 5.93 -15.93 -4.19
C ILE A 93 4.68 -16.31 -3.40
N LEU A 94 3.52 -15.84 -3.83
CA LEU A 94 2.22 -16.22 -3.28
C LEU A 94 1.49 -17.20 -4.21
N VAL A 95 1.25 -18.42 -3.72
CA VAL A 95 0.44 -19.43 -4.42
C VAL A 95 -0.91 -19.56 -3.74
N THR A 96 -1.99 -19.36 -4.49
CA THR A 96 -3.37 -19.53 -4.01
C THR A 96 -4.07 -20.59 -4.85
N ALA A 97 -5.12 -21.23 -4.30
CA ALA A 97 -5.96 -22.18 -5.02
C ALA A 97 -7.34 -22.28 -4.35
N GLY A 98 -8.36 -22.67 -5.11
CA GLY A 98 -9.72 -22.88 -4.60
C GLY A 98 -9.95 -24.24 -3.93
N SER A 99 -9.01 -25.18 -4.07
CA SER A 99 -9.07 -26.50 -3.43
C SER A 99 -7.67 -26.95 -2.99
N TRP A 100 -7.62 -27.90 -2.06
CA TRP A 100 -6.38 -28.47 -1.56
C TRP A 100 -5.59 -29.19 -2.67
N ASP A 101 -6.28 -30.00 -3.49
CA ASP A 101 -5.63 -30.73 -4.58
C ASP A 101 -5.03 -29.79 -5.63
N LEU A 102 -5.75 -28.71 -5.97
CA LEU A 102 -5.24 -27.69 -6.87
C LEU A 102 -4.04 -26.94 -6.27
N LEU A 103 -4.04 -26.70 -4.95
CA LEU A 103 -2.90 -26.11 -4.26
C LEU A 103 -1.68 -27.01 -4.36
N CYS A 104 -1.82 -28.30 -4.06
CA CYS A 104 -0.75 -29.29 -4.15
C CYS A 104 -0.19 -29.38 -5.57
N ASN A 105 -1.05 -29.41 -6.59
CA ASN A 105 -0.64 -29.43 -7.98
C ASN A 105 0.15 -28.16 -8.37
N ARG A 106 -0.33 -26.98 -7.96
CA ARG A 106 0.37 -25.71 -8.22
C ARG A 106 1.72 -25.63 -7.51
N VAL A 107 1.80 -26.11 -6.27
CA VAL A 107 3.05 -26.17 -5.50
C VAL A 107 4.03 -27.13 -6.18
N LYS A 108 3.58 -28.31 -6.61
CA LYS A 108 4.42 -29.27 -7.32
C LYS A 108 5.01 -28.66 -8.60
N ALA A 109 4.15 -28.03 -9.41
CA ALA A 109 4.57 -27.34 -10.63
C ALA A 109 5.57 -26.20 -10.36
N LEU A 110 5.36 -25.42 -9.28
CA LEU A 110 6.31 -24.39 -8.85
C LEU A 110 7.68 -25.00 -8.48
N LEU A 111 7.70 -26.10 -7.74
CA LEU A 111 8.95 -26.77 -7.34
C LEU A 111 9.71 -27.33 -8.55
N GLU A 112 9.00 -27.92 -9.52
CA GLU A 112 9.58 -28.40 -10.79
C GLU A 112 10.19 -27.25 -11.61
N ALA A 113 9.49 -26.11 -11.68
CA ALA A 113 10.02 -24.90 -12.32
C ALA A 113 11.27 -24.38 -11.60
N CYS A 114 11.24 -24.34 -10.27
CA CYS A 114 12.39 -23.93 -9.47
C CYS A 114 13.60 -24.84 -9.69
N ASP A 115 13.40 -26.16 -9.74
CA ASP A 115 14.46 -27.13 -10.01
C ASP A 115 15.08 -26.92 -11.39
N LYS A 116 14.25 -26.81 -12.44
CA LYS A 116 14.69 -26.56 -13.82
C LYS A 116 15.54 -25.29 -13.97
N TRP A 117 15.22 -24.25 -13.21
CA TRP A 117 15.90 -22.95 -13.26
C TRP A 117 16.99 -22.78 -12.19
N ASN A 118 17.30 -23.83 -11.42
CA ASN A 118 18.25 -23.79 -10.30
C ASN A 118 17.91 -22.70 -9.25
N ILE A 119 16.63 -22.50 -9.01
CA ILE A 119 16.09 -21.57 -8.02
C ILE A 119 15.80 -22.34 -6.74
N SER A 120 16.30 -21.88 -5.59
CA SER A 120 16.09 -22.55 -4.31
C SER A 120 15.07 -21.80 -3.45
N ILE A 121 14.10 -22.53 -2.91
CA ILE A 121 13.12 -22.01 -1.93
C ILE A 121 13.57 -22.37 -0.52
N SER A 122 13.42 -21.44 0.42
CA SER A 122 13.77 -21.67 1.83
C SER A 122 12.60 -22.30 2.55
N VAL A 123 12.64 -23.62 2.79
CA VAL A 123 11.58 -24.34 3.51
C VAL A 123 11.29 -23.72 4.89
N ALA A 124 12.34 -23.33 5.63
CA ALA A 124 12.21 -22.72 6.95
C ALA A 124 11.52 -21.34 6.96
N LYS A 125 11.52 -20.64 5.83
CA LYS A 125 10.86 -19.32 5.67
C LYS A 125 9.58 -19.40 4.84
N SER A 126 9.18 -20.59 4.43
CA SER A 126 7.97 -20.83 3.65
C SER A 126 6.82 -21.21 4.58
N PHE A 127 5.65 -20.65 4.28
CA PHE A 127 4.40 -20.96 4.98
C PHE A 127 3.48 -21.70 4.02
N TRP A 128 2.87 -22.80 4.47
CA TRP A 128 2.14 -23.73 3.61
C TRP A 128 0.73 -24.00 4.15
N GLY A 129 -0.25 -24.11 3.25
CA GLY A 129 -1.60 -24.54 3.61
C GLY A 129 -2.37 -23.58 4.54
N LEU A 130 -1.98 -22.31 4.58
CA LEU A 130 -2.64 -21.31 5.43
C LEU A 130 -3.83 -20.65 4.71
N LYS A 131 -4.93 -20.45 5.45
CA LYS A 131 -6.08 -19.66 4.96
C LYS A 131 -5.80 -18.15 4.95
N LYS A 132 -4.82 -17.71 5.75
CA LYS A 132 -4.43 -16.32 5.96
C LYS A 132 -2.91 -16.25 6.07
N VAL A 133 -2.27 -15.42 5.26
CA VAL A 133 -0.81 -15.36 5.14
C VAL A 133 -0.32 -13.91 5.09
N ASP A 134 0.83 -13.64 5.69
CA ASP A 134 1.48 -12.34 5.59
C ASP A 134 2.30 -12.29 4.28
N TYR A 135 2.05 -11.29 3.44
CA TYR A 135 2.67 -11.12 2.12
C TYR A 135 2.86 -9.62 1.81
N LEU A 136 4.10 -9.21 1.48
CA LEU A 136 4.48 -7.82 1.17
C LEU A 136 4.01 -6.79 2.20
N GLY A 137 4.10 -7.14 3.49
CA GLY A 137 3.70 -6.28 4.61
C GLY A 137 2.20 -6.26 4.88
N HIS A 138 1.40 -6.99 4.12
CA HIS A 138 -0.05 -7.09 4.31
C HIS A 138 -0.45 -8.49 4.73
N ARG A 139 -1.66 -8.63 5.26
CA ARG A 139 -2.22 -9.93 5.55
C ARG A 139 -3.29 -10.26 4.50
N VAL A 140 -3.09 -11.34 3.77
CA VAL A 140 -3.92 -11.76 2.64
C VAL A 140 -4.71 -13.00 3.04
N SER A 141 -6.00 -13.00 2.74
CA SER A 141 -6.89 -14.15 2.95
C SER A 141 -7.87 -14.30 1.79
N ASN A 142 -8.72 -15.32 1.85
CA ASN A 142 -9.88 -15.44 0.94
C ASN A 142 -10.86 -14.27 1.10
N GLU A 143 -10.96 -13.68 2.29
CA GLU A 143 -11.90 -12.60 2.54
C GLU A 143 -11.42 -11.29 1.90
N GLY A 144 -10.10 -11.08 1.83
CA GLY A 144 -9.54 -9.84 1.31
C GLY A 144 -8.13 -9.54 1.80
N LEU A 145 -7.76 -8.27 1.70
CA LEU A 145 -6.49 -7.68 2.09
C LEU A 145 -6.64 -6.89 3.39
N GLU A 146 -5.73 -7.11 4.33
CA GLU A 146 -5.70 -6.42 5.62
C GLU A 146 -4.35 -5.74 5.85
N ALA A 147 -4.38 -4.63 6.57
CA ALA A 147 -3.19 -4.04 7.16
C ALA A 147 -2.59 -5.00 8.20
N HIS A 148 -1.27 -4.98 8.33
CA HIS A 148 -0.61 -5.84 9.30
C HIS A 148 -0.82 -5.30 10.74
N PRO A 149 -1.31 -6.13 11.69
CA PRO A 149 -1.83 -5.64 12.96
C PRO A 149 -0.75 -5.17 13.94
N LYS A 150 0.50 -5.65 13.83
CA LYS A 150 1.57 -5.27 14.78
C LYS A 150 1.94 -3.79 14.68
N ASP A 151 1.64 -3.18 13.54
CA ASP A 151 2.02 -1.82 13.25
C ASP A 151 0.87 -0.82 13.53
N LEU A 152 -0.36 -1.33 13.69
CA LEU A 152 -1.56 -0.52 13.99
C LEU A 152 -1.65 -0.13 15.47
N SER A 153 -1.33 -1.02 16.40
CA SER A 153 -1.42 -0.74 17.85
C SER A 153 -0.56 0.44 18.26
N ALA A 154 0.64 0.54 17.67
CA ALA A 154 1.56 1.65 17.92
C ALA A 154 0.99 3.01 17.51
N LEU A 155 0.05 3.06 16.54
CA LEU A 155 -0.60 4.30 16.09
C LEU A 155 -1.84 4.64 16.91
N THR A 156 -2.61 3.63 17.33
CA THR A 156 -3.83 3.80 18.14
C THR A 156 -3.51 4.30 19.56
N ASP A 157 -2.32 4.06 20.08
CA ASP A 157 -1.96 4.50 21.43
C ASP A 157 -1.28 5.89 21.49
N LEU A 158 -1.02 6.52 20.33
CA LEU A 158 -0.31 7.81 20.30
C LEU A 158 -1.12 8.94 20.94
N PRO A 159 -0.50 9.77 21.81
CA PRO A 159 -1.13 10.99 22.30
C PRO A 159 -1.24 12.04 21.18
N PHE A 160 -2.11 13.03 21.37
CA PHE A 160 -2.23 14.14 20.44
C PHE A 160 -0.88 14.87 20.28
N PRO A 161 -0.41 15.14 19.04
CA PRO A 161 0.88 15.79 18.81
C PRO A 161 0.95 17.19 19.39
N ARG A 162 1.93 17.46 20.27
CA ARG A 162 2.18 18.79 20.85
C ARG A 162 3.22 19.64 20.10
N THR A 163 3.77 19.12 19.00
CA THR A 163 4.73 19.84 18.16
C THR A 163 4.48 19.53 16.69
N LEU A 164 4.82 20.48 15.81
CA LEU A 164 4.70 20.29 14.36
C LEU A 164 5.50 19.08 13.87
N ARG A 165 6.70 18.85 14.42
CA ARG A 165 7.53 17.69 14.06
C ARG A 165 6.84 16.36 14.38
N VAL A 166 6.20 16.26 15.55
CA VAL A 166 5.46 15.04 15.93
C VAL A 166 4.21 14.88 15.08
N MET A 167 3.51 15.98 14.76
CA MET A 167 2.35 15.96 13.86
C MET A 167 2.74 15.45 12.47
N GLN A 168 3.82 15.98 11.89
CA GLN A 168 4.36 15.54 10.60
C GLN A 168 4.83 14.09 10.62
N SER A 169 5.44 13.64 11.73
CA SER A 169 5.82 12.24 11.92
C SER A 169 4.60 11.31 11.92
N PHE A 170 3.51 11.71 12.59
CA PHE A 170 2.25 10.98 12.56
C PHE A 170 1.65 10.96 11.15
N LEU A 171 1.53 12.10 10.47
CA LEU A 171 1.01 12.15 9.10
C LEU A 171 1.86 11.32 8.12
N GLY A 172 3.19 11.31 8.29
CA GLY A 172 4.10 10.49 7.51
C GLY A 172 3.91 8.99 7.72
N SER A 173 3.57 8.55 8.94
CA SER A 173 3.31 7.13 9.22
C SER A 173 1.99 6.65 8.62
N LEU A 174 1.01 7.55 8.41
CA LEU A 174 -0.26 7.21 7.78
C LEU A 174 -0.14 6.83 6.30
N ASN A 175 0.90 7.30 5.60
CA ASN A 175 1.07 7.03 4.17
C ASN A 175 1.06 5.54 3.80
N TYR A 176 1.58 4.68 4.68
CA TYR A 176 1.54 3.22 4.48
C TYR A 176 0.10 2.68 4.55
N TYR A 177 -0.70 3.19 5.48
CA TYR A 177 -2.06 2.74 5.77
C TYR A 177 -3.13 3.44 4.95
N GLY A 178 -2.78 4.49 4.19
CA GLY A 178 -3.76 5.30 3.47
C GLY A 178 -4.65 4.50 2.50
N ARG A 179 -4.20 3.34 2.02
CA ARG A 179 -5.03 2.44 1.20
C ARG A 179 -6.17 1.77 1.97
N PHE A 180 -6.07 1.70 3.30
CA PHE A 180 -7.02 1.02 4.18
C PHE A 180 -7.86 2.00 5.03
N ILE A 181 -7.52 3.29 5.01
CA ILE A 181 -8.20 4.32 5.79
C ILE A 181 -9.10 5.12 4.85
N GLU A 182 -10.40 4.95 5.01
CA GLU A 182 -11.41 5.76 4.31
C GLU A 182 -11.30 7.24 4.72
N ASP A 183 -11.34 8.14 3.73
CA ASP A 183 -11.28 9.60 3.92
C ASP A 183 -10.03 10.11 4.63
N MET A 184 -8.93 9.33 4.60
CA MET A 184 -7.68 9.72 5.28
C MET A 184 -7.26 11.16 4.97
N ALA A 185 -7.26 11.56 3.70
CA ALA A 185 -6.84 12.91 3.32
C ALA A 185 -7.76 14.03 3.81
N ILE A 186 -9.06 13.74 4.01
CA ILE A 186 -10.05 14.70 4.53
C ILE A 186 -9.73 15.07 5.98
N TYR A 187 -9.44 14.07 6.81
CA TYR A 187 -9.06 14.33 8.20
C TYR A 187 -7.61 14.82 8.30
N ALA A 188 -6.70 14.29 7.47
CA ALA A 188 -5.32 14.72 7.43
C ALA A 188 -5.17 16.19 6.99
N SER A 189 -6.05 16.71 6.12
CA SER A 189 -6.01 18.12 5.73
C SER A 189 -6.19 19.08 6.90
N VAL A 190 -7.04 18.73 7.87
CA VAL A 190 -7.22 19.51 9.11
C VAL A 190 -5.93 19.53 9.93
N LEU A 191 -5.20 18.41 9.96
CA LEU A 191 -3.93 18.30 10.69
C LEU A 191 -2.74 18.99 9.98
N TYR A 192 -2.87 19.35 8.70
CA TYR A 192 -1.89 20.18 7.99
C TYR A 192 -2.06 21.68 8.29
N GLU A 193 -3.20 22.09 8.83
CA GLU A 193 -3.50 23.50 9.07
C GLU A 193 -2.67 24.13 10.22
N PRO A 194 -2.43 23.46 11.37
CA PRO A 194 -1.59 23.98 12.44
C PRO A 194 -0.14 24.21 11.99
N ARG A 195 0.34 25.44 12.15
CA ARG A 195 1.71 25.87 11.83
C ARG A 195 2.56 25.91 13.09
N GLU A 196 3.88 25.99 12.94
CA GLU A 196 4.82 26.05 14.06
C GLU A 196 4.52 27.20 15.04
N VAL A 197 4.04 28.33 14.52
CA VAL A 197 3.60 29.49 15.32
C VAL A 197 2.41 29.17 16.22
N ASP A 198 1.49 28.31 15.76
CA ASP A 198 0.29 27.92 16.52
C ASP A 198 0.71 27.05 17.71
N PHE A 199 1.61 26.08 17.49
CA PHE A 199 2.19 25.25 18.55
C PHE A 199 2.99 26.09 19.56
N ALA A 200 3.72 27.10 19.09
CA ALA A 200 4.47 28.01 19.96
C ALA A 200 3.53 28.85 20.85
N ALA A 201 2.44 29.38 20.27
CA ALA A 201 1.43 30.15 20.99
C ALA A 201 0.75 29.32 22.10
N THR A 202 0.41 28.06 21.83
CA THR A 202 -0.15 27.14 22.84
C THR A 202 0.82 26.91 23.99
N ARG A 203 2.11 26.69 23.70
CA ARG A 203 3.13 26.49 24.73
C ARG A 203 3.36 27.74 25.59
N ASP A 204 3.26 28.92 24.99
CA ASP A 204 3.41 30.18 25.72
C ASP A 204 2.19 30.48 26.60
N ARG A 205 0.97 30.05 26.21
CA ARG A 205 -0.22 30.06 27.08
C ARG A 205 -0.07 29.09 28.25
N ASP A 206 0.37 27.85 27.99
CA ASP A 206 0.59 26.83 29.04
C ASP A 206 1.63 27.30 30.08
N ARG A 207 2.67 28.00 29.64
CA ARG A 207 3.70 28.58 30.54
C ARG A 207 3.17 29.74 31.38
N ARG A 208 2.26 30.56 30.84
CA ARG A 208 1.66 31.69 31.58
C ARG A 208 0.57 31.26 32.55
N GLY A 209 -0.06 30.11 32.34
CA GLY A 209 -1.06 29.52 33.24
C GLY A 209 -0.49 28.73 34.42
N GLY A 210 0.84 28.69 34.61
CA GLY A 210 1.53 27.77 35.52
C GLY A 210 2.22 28.36 36.77
N ASP A 211 2.12 29.66 37.07
CA ASP A 211 2.69 30.22 38.31
C ASP A 211 1.89 31.45 38.82
N GLY A 212 1.86 31.64 40.14
CA GLY A 212 0.94 32.50 40.92
C GLY A 212 0.93 34.03 40.69
N PRO A 213 0.26 34.79 41.58
CA PRO A 213 -0.53 35.98 41.23
C PRO A 213 0.32 37.20 40.90
N THR A 214 0.07 37.82 39.76
CA THR A 214 0.37 39.24 39.55
C THR A 214 -0.96 39.99 39.53
N VAL A 215 -1.26 40.61 40.67
CA VAL A 215 -2.31 41.63 40.78
C VAL A 215 -1.90 42.80 39.88
N THR A 216 -2.62 42.98 38.80
CA THR A 216 -2.89 44.31 38.27
C THR A 216 -4.40 44.41 38.08
N SER A 217 -5.04 45.05 39.04
CA SER A 217 -6.42 45.49 38.96
C SER A 217 -6.59 46.38 37.75
N THR A 218 -7.46 45.97 36.82
CA THR A 218 -8.36 46.88 36.13
C THR A 218 -9.56 46.07 35.69
N GLU A 219 -10.71 46.63 36.00
CA GLU A 219 -12.03 46.01 36.02
C GLU A 219 -12.51 45.74 34.60
N ASP A 220 -12.95 44.51 34.33
CA ASP A 220 -14.06 44.20 33.42
C ASP A 220 -14.45 42.71 33.61
N PRO A 221 -15.56 42.39 34.31
CA PRO A 221 -16.03 41.03 34.48
C PRO A 221 -17.08 40.70 33.40
N GLN A 222 -16.62 40.26 32.23
CA GLN A 222 -17.50 39.55 31.29
C GLN A 222 -16.72 38.54 30.44
N ASP A 223 -17.07 37.27 30.61
CA ASP A 223 -16.63 36.08 29.83
C ASP A 223 -15.23 35.49 30.10
N ASP A 224 -15.01 34.99 31.32
CA ASP A 224 -13.94 34.01 31.61
C ASP A 224 -14.40 32.57 31.26
N GLN A 225 -14.66 32.32 29.98
CA GLN A 225 -14.56 30.97 29.42
C GLN A 225 -13.21 30.87 28.68
N PRO A 226 -12.36 29.87 28.98
CA PRO A 226 -11.15 29.65 28.21
C PRO A 226 -11.58 29.33 26.78
N THR A 227 -11.45 30.31 25.90
CA THR A 227 -11.74 30.15 24.47
C THR A 227 -10.64 29.27 23.89
N VAL A 228 -10.87 27.95 23.95
CA VAL A 228 -10.07 26.97 23.22
C VAL A 228 -10.19 27.35 21.75
N ASP A 229 -9.05 27.56 21.10
CA ASP A 229 -9.00 27.91 19.68
C ASP A 229 -9.78 26.84 18.88
N PRO A 230 -10.81 27.22 18.11
CA PRO A 230 -11.65 26.27 17.38
C PRO A 230 -10.82 25.33 16.49
N LYS A 231 -9.69 25.82 15.96
CA LYS A 231 -8.75 25.05 15.17
C LYS A 231 -8.17 23.84 15.92
N TRP A 232 -7.85 23.98 17.21
CA TRP A 232 -7.33 22.88 18.01
C TRP A 232 -8.42 21.85 18.33
N VAL A 233 -9.66 22.30 18.52
CA VAL A 233 -10.81 21.40 18.71
C VAL A 233 -11.04 20.56 17.45
N GLU A 234 -11.01 21.18 16.27
CA GLU A 234 -11.12 20.49 14.99
C GLU A 234 -9.96 19.52 14.74
N ALA A 235 -8.72 19.93 15.04
CA ALA A 235 -7.55 19.08 14.91
C ALA A 235 -7.59 17.87 15.86
N GLU A 236 -7.98 18.05 17.12
CA GLU A 236 -8.15 16.94 18.07
C GLU A 236 -9.26 15.99 17.63
N ALA A 237 -10.38 16.52 17.12
CA ALA A 237 -11.46 15.72 16.57
C ALA A 237 -11.00 14.90 15.36
N ALA A 238 -10.30 15.53 14.40
CA ALA A 238 -9.77 14.86 13.22
C ALA A 238 -8.72 13.79 13.58
N PHE A 239 -7.84 14.07 14.55
CA PHE A 239 -6.87 13.11 15.06
C PHE A 239 -7.54 11.91 15.72
N SER A 240 -8.54 12.15 16.57
CA SER A 240 -9.33 11.10 17.21
C SER A 240 -10.05 10.23 16.19
N GLU A 241 -10.65 10.84 15.16
CA GLU A 241 -11.35 10.11 14.10
C GLU A 241 -10.41 9.28 13.23
N LEU A 242 -9.23 9.80 12.87
CA LEU A 242 -8.19 9.03 12.20
C LEU A 242 -7.77 7.82 13.03
N LYS A 243 -7.56 7.99 14.34
CA LYS A 243 -7.19 6.87 15.22
C LYS A 243 -8.28 5.79 15.28
N LYS A 244 -9.56 6.18 15.33
CA LYS A 244 -10.68 5.23 15.26
C LYS A 244 -10.69 4.48 13.93
N LYS A 245 -10.51 5.19 12.80
CA LYS A 245 -10.47 4.56 11.47
C LYS A 245 -9.27 3.61 11.30
N ILE A 246 -8.10 3.96 11.87
CA ILE A 246 -6.92 3.07 11.93
C ILE A 246 -7.22 1.84 12.78
N ALA A 247 -7.89 1.99 13.91
CA ALA A 247 -8.25 0.86 14.77
C ALA A 247 -9.27 -0.07 14.11
N ALA A 248 -10.25 0.52 13.41
CA ALA A 248 -11.34 -0.19 12.75
C ALA A 248 -10.96 -0.77 11.37
N THR A 249 -9.76 -0.45 10.87
CA THR A 249 -9.28 -0.73 9.51
C THR A 249 -9.95 -1.97 8.89
N PRO A 250 -10.82 -1.79 7.88
CA PRO A 250 -11.60 -2.90 7.36
C PRO A 250 -10.74 -3.86 6.54
N ILE A 251 -11.26 -5.08 6.36
CA ILE A 251 -10.78 -6.00 5.34
C ILE A 251 -11.21 -5.43 3.99
N LEU A 252 -10.25 -5.10 3.13
CA LEU A 252 -10.53 -4.73 1.74
C LEU A 252 -10.85 -6.00 0.95
N ARG A 253 -12.10 -6.17 0.54
CA ARG A 253 -12.57 -7.33 -0.24
C ARG A 253 -11.85 -7.43 -1.57
N HIS A 254 -11.63 -8.67 -2.01
CA HIS A 254 -11.22 -8.91 -3.39
C HIS A 254 -12.33 -8.44 -4.32
N PHE A 255 -11.96 -7.79 -5.42
CA PHE A 255 -12.92 -7.34 -6.41
C PHE A 255 -13.60 -8.54 -7.08
N ASP A 256 -14.92 -8.58 -7.01
CA ASP A 256 -15.75 -9.60 -7.66
C ASP A 256 -16.22 -9.11 -9.02
N THR A 257 -15.95 -9.89 -10.07
CA THR A 257 -16.30 -9.51 -11.43
C THR A 257 -17.79 -9.59 -11.73
N GLU A 258 -18.55 -10.37 -10.97
CA GLU A 258 -19.98 -10.55 -11.21
C GLU A 258 -20.82 -9.52 -10.47
N LYS A 259 -20.21 -8.79 -9.53
CA LYS A 259 -20.89 -7.81 -8.70
C LYS A 259 -20.70 -6.40 -9.22
N ARG A 260 -21.78 -5.62 -9.11
CA ARG A 260 -21.76 -4.23 -9.56
C ARG A 260 -20.91 -3.36 -8.62
N PRO A 261 -19.90 -2.63 -9.13
CA PRO A 261 -19.15 -1.68 -8.33
C PRO A 261 -19.98 -0.41 -8.06
N VAL A 262 -19.85 0.10 -6.84
CA VAL A 262 -20.36 1.41 -6.43
C VAL A 262 -19.17 2.28 -6.00
N VAL A 263 -19.07 3.48 -6.54
CA VAL A 263 -18.06 4.46 -6.12
C VAL A 263 -18.75 5.52 -5.29
N ILE A 264 -18.33 5.66 -4.04
CA ILE A 264 -18.77 6.73 -3.15
C ILE A 264 -17.67 7.80 -3.17
N VAL A 265 -18.04 9.04 -3.47
CA VAL A 265 -17.11 10.17 -3.49
C VAL A 265 -17.41 11.13 -2.35
N HIS A 266 -16.35 11.73 -1.82
CA HIS A 266 -16.44 12.78 -0.83
C HIS A 266 -15.43 13.88 -1.16
N ALA A 267 -15.85 15.12 -1.05
CA ALA A 267 -14.99 16.28 -1.27
C ALA A 267 -15.11 17.25 -0.09
N SER A 268 -13.97 17.80 0.33
CA SER A 268 -13.89 18.95 1.21
C SER A 268 -13.27 20.13 0.48
N GLU A 269 -13.12 21.26 1.16
CA GLU A 269 -12.44 22.42 0.60
C GLU A 269 -10.98 22.11 0.21
N TRP A 270 -10.32 21.24 0.98
CA TRP A 270 -8.87 21.01 0.93
C TRP A 270 -8.47 19.63 0.40
N ALA A 271 -9.39 18.68 0.36
CA ALA A 271 -9.09 17.29 0.03
C ALA A 271 -10.27 16.58 -0.62
N VAL A 272 -9.98 15.49 -1.31
CA VAL A 272 -10.98 14.59 -1.90
C VAL A 272 -10.72 13.15 -1.50
N SER A 273 -11.76 12.35 -1.53
CA SER A 273 -11.73 10.93 -1.19
C SER A 273 -12.74 10.17 -2.04
N ALA A 274 -12.43 8.91 -2.31
CA ALA A 274 -13.32 7.99 -2.99
C ALA A 274 -13.14 6.57 -2.45
N SER A 275 -14.26 5.88 -2.31
CA SER A 275 -14.38 4.51 -1.82
C SER A 275 -15.04 3.65 -2.89
N LEU A 276 -14.36 2.60 -3.34
CA LEU A 276 -14.92 1.59 -4.23
C LEU A 276 -15.45 0.47 -3.36
N VAL A 277 -16.75 0.24 -3.43
CA VAL A 277 -17.46 -0.76 -2.62
C VAL A 277 -18.28 -1.71 -3.51
N GLN A 278 -18.52 -2.92 -3.02
CA GLN A 278 -19.36 -3.92 -3.69
C GLN A 278 -20.33 -4.56 -2.69
N ASP A 279 -21.54 -4.85 -3.16
CA ASP A 279 -22.57 -5.49 -2.36
C ASP A 279 -22.23 -6.95 -2.05
N HIS A 280 -22.24 -7.29 -0.76
CA HIS A 280 -22.02 -8.62 -0.24
C HIS A 280 -23.15 -8.90 0.76
N ASP A 281 -24.14 -9.68 0.31
CA ASP A 281 -25.30 -10.08 1.11
C ASP A 281 -26.06 -8.89 1.73
N GLY A 282 -26.25 -7.82 0.94
CA GLY A 282 -26.95 -6.60 1.36
C GLY A 282 -26.07 -5.59 2.10
N THR A 283 -24.78 -5.88 2.29
CA THR A 283 -23.81 -4.98 2.91
C THR A 283 -22.76 -4.54 1.90
N TYR A 284 -22.58 -3.23 1.73
CA TYR A 284 -21.51 -2.70 0.89
C TYR A 284 -20.17 -2.81 1.61
N LEU A 285 -19.30 -3.66 1.09
CA LEU A 285 -17.96 -3.88 1.65
C LEU A 285 -16.90 -3.20 0.77
N PRO A 286 -15.85 -2.61 1.38
CA PRO A 286 -14.85 -1.86 0.67
C PRO A 286 -13.91 -2.77 -0.10
N VAL A 287 -13.56 -2.37 -1.33
CA VAL A 287 -12.55 -3.01 -2.17
C VAL A 287 -11.29 -2.14 -2.22
N MET A 288 -11.46 -0.82 -2.33
CA MET A 288 -10.36 0.13 -2.46
C MET A 288 -10.76 1.49 -1.92
N PHE A 289 -9.82 2.15 -1.23
CA PHE A 289 -9.91 3.55 -0.87
C PHE A 289 -8.83 4.36 -1.60
N THR A 290 -9.16 5.59 -1.97
CA THR A 290 -8.20 6.60 -2.38
C THR A 290 -8.59 7.93 -1.78
N SER A 291 -7.60 8.70 -1.35
CA SER A 291 -7.82 10.09 -0.94
C SER A 291 -6.56 10.91 -1.21
N CYS A 292 -6.75 12.21 -1.46
CA CYS A 292 -5.64 13.14 -1.65
C CYS A 292 -6.00 14.56 -1.24
N THR A 293 -5.00 15.30 -0.77
CA THR A 293 -5.09 16.75 -0.62
C THR A 293 -5.02 17.42 -1.99
N LEU A 294 -5.77 18.51 -2.16
CA LEU A 294 -5.86 19.25 -3.42
C LEU A 294 -4.65 20.18 -3.59
N LYS A 295 -4.19 20.31 -4.83
CA LYS A 295 -3.16 21.28 -5.23
C LYS A 295 -3.75 22.68 -5.32
N GLN A 296 -2.88 23.69 -5.34
CA GLN A 296 -3.28 25.10 -5.38
C GLN A 296 -4.27 25.45 -6.50
N ASN A 297 -4.10 24.87 -7.68
CA ASN A 297 -5.01 25.06 -8.81
C ASN A 297 -6.35 24.32 -8.64
N GLU A 298 -6.33 23.17 -7.97
CA GLU A 298 -7.49 22.30 -7.71
C GLU A 298 -8.35 22.84 -6.55
N LEU A 299 -7.78 23.67 -5.66
CA LEU A 299 -8.54 24.34 -4.59
C LEU A 299 -9.64 25.27 -5.13
N ASN A 300 -9.41 25.86 -6.30
CA ASN A 300 -10.34 26.78 -6.96
C ASN A 300 -11.56 26.07 -7.57
N TYR A 301 -11.56 24.73 -7.62
CA TYR A 301 -12.68 23.97 -8.14
C TYR A 301 -13.91 24.11 -7.24
N GLY A 302 -15.09 24.11 -7.86
CA GLY A 302 -16.35 23.95 -7.14
C GLY A 302 -16.44 22.57 -6.47
N ILE A 303 -17.32 22.42 -5.48
CA ILE A 303 -17.47 21.14 -4.77
C ILE A 303 -17.78 19.98 -5.71
N VAL A 304 -18.63 20.20 -6.70
CA VAL A 304 -19.02 19.19 -7.71
C VAL A 304 -17.82 18.82 -8.61
N GLU A 305 -16.99 19.79 -8.99
CA GLU A 305 -15.78 19.53 -9.77
C GLU A 305 -14.76 18.72 -8.96
N LYS A 306 -14.68 18.97 -7.64
CA LYS A 306 -13.86 18.18 -6.72
C LYS A 306 -14.38 16.74 -6.58
N GLU A 307 -15.70 16.53 -6.52
CA GLU A 307 -16.30 15.20 -6.53
C GLU A 307 -16.02 14.44 -7.83
N VAL A 308 -16.12 15.12 -8.98
CA VAL A 308 -15.74 14.55 -10.28
C VAL A 308 -14.26 14.20 -10.31
N PHE A 309 -13.39 15.05 -9.75
CA PHE A 309 -11.97 14.77 -9.61
C PHE A 309 -11.70 13.54 -8.74
N ALA A 310 -12.42 13.39 -7.63
CA ALA A 310 -12.37 12.20 -6.78
C ALA A 310 -12.76 10.93 -7.55
N LEU A 311 -13.84 11.01 -8.33
CA LEU A 311 -14.30 9.92 -9.19
C LEU A 311 -13.27 9.54 -10.25
N LEU A 312 -12.73 10.51 -10.99
CA LEU A 312 -11.70 10.28 -12.01
C LEU A 312 -10.48 9.59 -11.40
N ARG A 313 -10.05 10.03 -10.22
CA ARG A 313 -8.96 9.38 -9.50
C ARG A 313 -9.24 7.91 -9.17
N MET A 314 -10.46 7.60 -8.73
CA MET A 314 -10.87 6.21 -8.49
C MET A 314 -10.88 5.39 -9.79
N LEU A 315 -11.35 5.97 -10.89
CA LEU A 315 -11.39 5.31 -12.19
C LEU A 315 -9.97 5.03 -12.73
N ASP A 316 -9.02 5.94 -12.53
CA ASP A 316 -7.63 5.75 -12.94
C ASP A 316 -6.94 4.65 -12.10
N LEU A 317 -7.08 4.71 -10.77
CA LEU A 317 -6.49 3.69 -9.88
C LEU A 317 -7.16 2.33 -10.04
N GLY A 318 -8.47 2.33 -10.19
CA GLY A 318 -9.31 1.15 -10.37
C GLY A 318 -9.46 0.71 -11.82
N TYR A 319 -8.68 1.27 -12.76
CA TYR A 319 -8.84 1.03 -14.20
C TYR A 319 -8.91 -0.46 -14.54
N SER A 320 -7.97 -1.26 -14.02
CA SER A 320 -7.93 -2.70 -14.25
C SER A 320 -9.17 -3.46 -13.73
N MET A 321 -9.86 -2.91 -12.74
CA MET A 321 -11.06 -3.50 -12.15
C MET A 321 -12.35 -2.99 -12.82
N LEU A 322 -12.39 -1.72 -13.24
CA LEU A 322 -13.60 -1.02 -13.65
C LEU A 322 -13.81 -0.94 -15.17
N VAL A 323 -12.75 -1.15 -15.97
CA VAL A 323 -12.83 -1.07 -17.44
C VAL A 323 -13.87 -2.02 -18.02
N GLY A 324 -14.71 -1.48 -18.92
CA GLY A 324 -15.73 -2.24 -19.66
C GLY A 324 -16.96 -2.65 -18.84
N ARG A 325 -17.09 -2.17 -17.59
CA ARG A 325 -18.16 -2.59 -16.67
C ARG A 325 -19.11 -1.44 -16.33
N PRO A 326 -20.42 -1.70 -16.20
CA PRO A 326 -21.37 -0.69 -15.76
C PRO A 326 -21.24 -0.41 -14.25
N SER A 327 -20.67 0.72 -13.87
CA SER A 327 -20.62 1.20 -12.48
C SER A 327 -21.88 1.96 -12.06
N LYS A 328 -22.09 2.11 -10.75
CA LYS A 328 -22.94 3.18 -10.18
C LYS A 328 -22.00 4.17 -9.48
N CYS A 329 -22.24 5.44 -9.73
CA CYS A 329 -21.68 6.56 -8.97
C CYS A 329 -22.85 7.23 -8.25
#